data_AF-A0A536D1R7-F1
#
_entry.id   AF-A0A536D1R7-F1
#
_cell.length_a   1.000
_cell.length_b   1.000
_cell.length_c   1.000
_cell.angle_alpha   90.00
_cell.angle_beta   90.00
_cell.angle_gamma   90.00
#
_symmetry.space_group_name_H-M   'P 1'
#
loop_
_entity.id
_entity.type
_entity.pdbx_description
1 polymer ?
#
loop_
_entity_poly.entity_id
_entity_poly.type
_entity_poly.pdbx_seq_one_letter_code
_entity_poly.pdbx_strand_id
1 'polypeptide(L)' 'DDIARDLRKRIQNVSAKLQVRIQGDQLRVVSKDKDTLQQVIKTLREADDITVPLQFTNYR' A
#
# COMPACT_ATOMS: atom_id res chain seq x y z
N ASP A 1 13.78 -3.47 6.44
CA ASP A 1 13.64 -2.59 5.26
C ASP A 1 13.06 -3.23 4.00
N ASP A 2 13.37 -4.49 3.67
CA ASP A 2 13.02 -5.05 2.36
C ASP A 2 11.51 -5.14 2.10
N ILE A 3 10.71 -5.48 3.12
CA ILE A 3 9.25 -5.60 3.01
C ILE A 3 8.60 -4.25 2.65
N ALA A 4 9.06 -3.14 3.24
CA ALA A 4 8.51 -1.81 2.98
C ALA A 4 8.79 -1.34 1.55
N ARG A 5 9.99 -1.64 1.03
CA ARG A 5 10.34 -1.37 -0.37
C ARG A 5 9.56 -2.24 -1.35
N ASP A 6 9.34 -3.50 -1.01
CA ASP A 6 8.58 -4.42 -1.85
C ASP A 6 7.10 -4.03 -1.93
N LEU A 7 6.47 -3.74 -0.78
CA LEU A 7 5.12 -3.19 -0.73
C LEU A 7 5.00 -1.91 -1.56
N ARG A 8 5.96 -0.99 -1.44
CA ARG A 8 5.96 0.25 -2.22
C ARG A 8 5.94 -0.03 -3.73
N LYS A 9 6.76 -0.96 -4.21
CA LYS A 9 6.78 -1.35 -5.64
C LYS A 9 5.46 -1.99 -6.06
N ARG A 10 4.92 -2.91 -5.26
CA ARG A 10 3.60 -3.54 -5.52
C ARG A 10 2.50 -2.50 -5.64
N ILE A 11 2.42 -1.56 -4.70
CA ILE A 11 1.41 -0.50 -4.72
C ILE A 11 1.58 0.42 -5.93
N GLN A 12 2.81 0.78 -6.29
CA GLN A 12 3.09 1.58 -7.48
C GLN A 12 2.71 0.85 -8.79
N ASN A 13 2.77 -0.48 -8.81
CA ASN A 13 2.33 -1.29 -9.95
C ASN A 13 0.80 -1.33 -10.11
N VAL A 14 0.02 -1.13 -9.04
CA VAL A 14 -1.45 -1.09 -9.14
C VAL A 14 -1.92 0.14 -9.88
N SER A 15 -1.30 1.30 -9.64
CA SER A 15 -1.60 2.53 -10.37
C SER A 15 -0.50 3.58 -10.24
N ALA A 16 -0.10 4.15 -11.37
CA ALA A 16 0.90 5.21 -11.44
C ALA A 16 0.44 6.53 -10.78
N LYS A 17 -0.86 6.68 -10.50
CA LYS A 17 -1.43 7.90 -9.87
C LYS A 17 -1.31 7.90 -8.33
N LEU A 18 -0.86 6.81 -7.75
CA LEU A 18 -0.72 6.62 -6.30
C LEU A 18 0.64 7.16 -5.83
N GLN A 19 0.64 7.91 -4.72
CA GLN A 19 1.87 8.34 -4.08
C GLN A 19 2.11 7.53 -2.81
N VAL A 20 3.28 6.90 -2.71
CA VAL A 20 3.65 6.07 -1.54
C VAL A 20 4.89 6.66 -0.87
N ARG A 21 4.79 6.90 0.44
CA ARG A 21 5.90 7.36 1.29
C ARG A 21 6.19 6.33 2.39
N ILE A 22 7.46 6.04 2.61
CA ILE A 22 7.94 5.18 3.70
C ILE A 22 8.31 6.10 4.87
N GLN A 23 7.73 5.87 6.05
CA GLN A 23 8.00 6.60 7.29
C GLN A 23 8.43 5.60 8.36
N GLY A 24 9.74 5.29 8.41
CA GLY A 24 10.26 4.22 9.25
C GLY A 24 9.55 2.91 8.93
N ASP A 25 8.79 2.40 9.90
CA ASP A 25 8.04 1.14 9.78
C ASP A 25 6.62 1.31 9.22
N GLN A 26 6.19 2.55 8.94
CA GLN A 26 4.85 2.84 8.40
C GLN A 26 4.89 3.21 6.92
N LEU A 27 3.90 2.74 6.17
CA LEU A 27 3.73 3.06 4.76
C LEU A 27 2.51 3.98 4.58
N ARG A 28 2.72 5.19 4.08
CA ARG A 28 1.64 6.13 3.77
C ARG A 28 1.31 6.10 2.29
N VAL A 29 0.08 5.75 1.96
CA VAL A 29 -0.43 5.71 0.58
C VAL A 29 -1.44 6.85 0.40
N VAL A 30 -1.27 7.63 -0.67
CA VAL A 30 -2.16 8.72 -1.05
C VAL A 30 -2.63 8.49 -2.48
N SER A 31 -3.94 8.55 -2.69
CA SER A 31 -4.54 8.56 -4.03
C SER A 31 -5.54 9.72 -4.14
N LYS A 32 -5.91 10.07 -5.38
CA LYS A 32 -7.08 10.92 -5.66
C LYS A 32 -8.37 10.11 -5.80
N ASP A 33 -8.26 8.85 -6.20
CA ASP A 33 -9.39 7.98 -6.54
C ASP A 33 -9.63 6.95 -5.42
N LYS A 34 -10.83 6.97 -4.83
CA LYS A 34 -11.24 6.04 -3.78
C LYS A 34 -11.20 4.59 -4.26
N ASP A 35 -11.60 4.32 -5.49
CA ASP A 35 -11.60 2.98 -6.06
C ASP A 35 -10.18 2.41 -6.15
N THR A 36 -9.20 3.25 -6.51
CA THR A 36 -7.80 2.84 -6.53
C THR A 36 -7.27 2.54 -5.12
N LEU A 37 -7.66 3.31 -4.10
CA LEU A 37 -7.33 3.00 -2.70
C LEU A 37 -7.90 1.63 -2.29
N GLN A 38 -9.17 1.38 -2.58
CA GLN A 38 -9.81 0.10 -2.28
C GLN A 38 -9.15 -1.06 -3.03
N GLN A 39 -8.77 -0.85 -4.29
CA GLN A 39 -8.07 -1.85 -5.09
C GLN A 39 -6.71 -2.22 -4.50
N VAL A 40 -5.91 -1.22 -4.09
CA VAL A 40 -4.62 -1.43 -3.43
C VAL A 40 -4.79 -2.24 -2.15
N ILE A 41 -5.78 -1.90 -1.32
CA ILE A 41 -6.04 -2.59 -0.06
C ILE A 41 -6.47 -4.04 -0.31
N LYS A 42 -7.28 -4.29 -1.34
CA LYS A 42 -7.67 -5.63 -1.75
C LYS A 42 -6.45 -6.44 -2.21
N THR A 43 -5.63 -5.89 -3.10
CA THR A 43 -4.40 -6.55 -3.57
C THR A 43 -3.43 -6.84 -2.44
N LEU A 44 -3.30 -5.94 -1.46
CA LEU A 44 -2.43 -6.14 -0.29
C LEU A 44 -3.01 -7.17 0.69
N ARG A 45 -4.33 -7.30 0.80
CA ARG A 45 -4.99 -8.33 1.62
C ARG A 45 -4.96 -9.71 0.98
N GLU A 46 -5.06 -9.78 -0.35
CA GLU A 46 -4.97 -11.02 -1.14
C GLU A 46 -3.52 -11.49 -1.32
N ALA A 47 -2.53 -10.64 -1.01
CA ALA A 47 -1.14 -11.01 -1.04
C ALA A 47 -0.79 -11.90 0.18
N ASP A 48 -0.94 -13.21 0.02
CA ASP A 48 -0.60 -14.23 1.02
C ASP A 48 0.89 -14.24 1.42
N ASP A 49 1.77 -13.58 0.64
CA ASP A 49 3.19 -13.44 0.95
C ASP A 49 3.47 -12.49 2.13
N ILE A 50 2.49 -11.70 2.56
CA ILE A 50 2.70 -10.67 3.58
C ILE A 50 2.49 -11.29 4.96
N THR A 51 3.58 -11.75 5.56
CA THR A 51 3.61 -12.40 6.88
C THR A 51 3.39 -11.42 8.05
N VAL A 52 3.18 -10.14 7.77
CA VAL A 52 2.99 -9.08 8.76
C VAL A 52 1.55 -8.56 8.76
N PRO A 53 0.94 -8.33 9.94
CA PRO A 53 -0.41 -7.81 10.02
C PRO A 53 -0.47 -6.38 9.47
N LEU A 54 -1.08 -6.21 8.30
CA LEU A 54 -1.28 -4.91 7.67
C LEU A 54 -2.44 -4.18 8.34
N GLN A 55 -2.17 -2.99 8.89
CA GLN A 55 -3.19 -2.07 9.38
C GLN A 55 -3.33 -0.89 8.43
N PHE A 56 -4.55 -0.67 7.96
CA PHE A 56 -4.90 0.49 7.15
C PHE A 56 -5.56 1.52 8.04
N THR A 57 -4.84 2.61 8.37
CA THR A 57 -5.35 3.68 9.23
C THR A 57 -5.35 5.01 8.46
N ASN A 58 -6.26 5.93 8.82
CA ASN A 58 -6.47 7.21 8.13
C ASN A 58 -6.90 7.10 6.65
N TYR A 59 -8.12 6.61 6.40
CA TYR A 59 -8.82 6.97 5.16
C TYR A 59 -9.22 8.45 5.25
N ARG A 60 -8.64 9.29 4.40
CA ARG A 60 -8.97 10.71 4.24
C ARG A 60 -9.14 11.03 2.78
#